data_AF-A0A7W0SCS5-F1
#
_entry.id   AF-A0A7W0SCS5-F1
#
_cell.length_a   1.000
_cell.length_b   1.000
_cell.length_c   1.000
_cell.angle_alpha   90.00
_cell.angle_beta   90.00
_cell.angle_gamma   90.00
#
_symmetry.space_group_name_H-M   'P 1'
#
loop_
_entity.id
_entity.type
_entity.pdbx_description
1 polymer ?
#
loop_
_entity_poly.entity_id
_entity_poly.type
_entity_poly.pdbx_seq_one_letter_code
_entity_poly.pdbx_strand_id
1 'polypeptide(L)' 'MQSAPDVPKLRRFLCVDALIDTLRRRFQDVPDSRKQNGTTYPMVDTLVAAFAMFSLKDPSLSAFQERADEPAIK' A
#
# COMPACT_ATOMS: atom_id res chain seq x y z
N MET A 1 13.55 -35.18 13.40
CA MET A 1 14.07 -34.44 12.24
C MET A 1 13.01 -33.43 11.83
N GLN A 2 13.21 -32.14 12.15
CA GLN A 2 12.31 -31.09 11.68
C GLN A 2 12.66 -30.80 10.21
N SER A 3 11.68 -30.99 9.32
CA SER A 3 11.79 -30.62 7.91
C SER A 3 11.86 -29.10 7.78
N ALA A 4 12.80 -28.62 6.97
CA ALA A 4 12.99 -27.21 6.70
C ALA A 4 11.69 -26.56 6.18
N PRO A 5 11.41 -25.29 6.51
CA PRO A 5 10.22 -24.60 6.01
C PRO A 5 10.27 -24.52 4.48
N ASP A 6 9.16 -24.86 3.85
CA ASP A 6 8.98 -24.73 2.40
C ASP A 6 8.96 -23.24 2.04
N VAL A 7 10.09 -22.72 1.56
CA VAL A 7 10.19 -21.32 1.14
C VAL A 7 9.52 -21.20 -0.22
N PRO A 8 8.46 -20.37 -0.35
CA PRO A 8 7.76 -20.21 -1.61
C PRO A 8 8.71 -19.77 -2.72
N LYS A 9 8.72 -20.49 -3.85
CA LYS A 9 9.52 -20.11 -5.02
C LYS A 9 9.06 -18.76 -5.56
N LEU A 10 9.97 -17.79 -5.60
CA LEU A 10 9.72 -16.48 -6.18
C LEU A 10 9.37 -16.63 -7.67
N ARG A 11 8.19 -16.13 -8.05
CA ARG A 11 7.74 -16.16 -9.45
C ARG A 11 8.47 -15.06 -10.23
N ARG A 12 9.18 -15.45 -11.29
CA ARG A 12 10.00 -14.54 -12.12
C ARG A 12 9.24 -13.35 -12.72
N PHE A 13 7.94 -13.49 -12.99
CA PHE A 13 7.14 -12.51 -13.73
C PHE A 13 5.92 -11.99 -12.95
N LEU A 14 5.72 -12.43 -11.72
CA LEU A 14 4.59 -12.00 -10.89
C LEU A 14 5.00 -12.07 -9.42
N CYS A 15 5.81 -11.11 -9.00
CA CYS A 15 6.16 -10.92 -7.61
C CYS A 15 5.60 -9.57 -7.11
N VAL A 16 4.94 -9.63 -5.96
CA VAL A 16 4.35 -8.46 -5.32
C VAL A 16 5.44 -7.46 -4.91
N ASP A 17 6.61 -7.94 -4.51
CA ASP A 17 7.74 -7.08 -4.14
C ASP A 17 8.20 -6.20 -5.29
N ALA A 18 8.36 -6.74 -6.50
CA ALA A 18 8.75 -5.93 -7.67
C ALA A 18 7.62 -4.99 -8.12
N LEU A 19 6.36 -5.38 -7.92
CA LEU A 19 5.21 -4.50 -8.15
C LEU A 19 5.27 -3.30 -7.19
N ILE A 20 5.47 -3.54 -5.89
CA ILE A 20 5.56 -2.48 -4.88
C ILE A 20 6.75 -1.57 -5.16
N ASP A 21 7.92 -2.11 -5.50
CA ASP A 21 9.10 -1.30 -5.86
C ASP A 21 8.84 -0.44 -7.10
N THR A 22 8.21 -1.02 -8.13
CA THR A 22 7.80 -0.27 -9.32
C THR A 22 6.82 0.85 -8.98
N LEU A 23 5.80 0.58 -8.17
CA LEU A 23 4.84 1.59 -7.73
C LEU A 23 5.51 2.70 -6.93
N ARG A 24 6.41 2.38 -6.00
CA ARG A 24 7.14 3.37 -5.20
C ARG A 24 7.95 4.32 -6.09
N ARG A 25 8.66 3.78 -7.09
CA ARG A 25 9.39 4.59 -8.07
C ARG A 25 8.45 5.52 -8.86
N ARG A 26 7.30 5.01 -9.30
CA ARG A 26 6.32 5.83 -10.04
C ARG A 26 5.63 6.87 -9.17
N PHE A 27 5.44 6.60 -7.88
CA PHE A 27 4.90 7.57 -6.94
C PHE A 27 5.89 8.67 -6.58
N GLN A 28 7.20 8.46 -6.75
CA GLN A 28 8.19 9.54 -6.62
C GLN A 28 8.04 10.60 -7.72
N ASP A 29 7.53 10.22 -8.88
CA ASP A 29 7.27 11.15 -10.00
C ASP A 29 5.97 11.97 -9.79
N VAL A 30 5.16 11.65 -8.77
CA VAL A 30 3.91 12.36 -8.50
C VAL A 30 4.24 13.67 -7.76
N PRO A 31 3.92 14.85 -8.35
CA PRO A 31 4.17 16.12 -7.69
C PRO A 31 3.31 16.27 -6.43
N ASP A 32 3.92 16.68 -5.33
CA ASP A 32 3.22 16.95 -4.07
C ASP A 32 2.77 18.42 -4.01
N SER A 33 1.52 18.67 -4.37
CA SER A 33 0.90 20.01 -4.29
C SER A 33 0.40 20.38 -2.89
N ARG A 34 0.63 19.55 -1.86
CA ARG A 34 0.15 19.81 -0.49
C ARG A 34 1.00 20.89 0.18
N LYS A 35 0.40 21.59 1.14
CA LYS A 35 1.12 22.58 1.96
C LYS A 35 2.13 21.85 2.84
N GLN A 36 3.40 22.20 2.68
CA GLN A 36 4.51 21.57 3.41
C GLN A 36 4.36 21.73 4.94
N ASN A 37 3.83 22.87 5.42
CA ASN A 37 3.62 23.14 6.84
C ASN A 37 2.58 22.24 7.54
N GLY A 38 1.80 21.46 6.79
CA GLY A 38 0.79 20.54 7.33
C GLY A 38 1.04 19.08 7.00
N THR A 39 2.21 18.74 6.43
CA THR A 39 2.48 17.40 5.91
C THR A 39 3.46 16.67 6.81
N THR A 40 2.98 15.64 7.52
CA THR A 40 3.81 14.79 8.40
C THR A 40 4.50 13.66 7.63
N TYR A 41 3.89 13.17 6.54
CA TYR A 41 4.36 12.00 5.80
C TYR A 41 4.60 12.34 4.32
N PRO A 42 5.72 11.86 3.72
CA PRO A 42 6.02 12.06 2.30
C PRO A 42 4.89 11.53 1.39
N MET A 43 4.67 12.20 0.25
CA MET A 43 3.64 11.79 -0.73
C MET A 43 3.75 10.32 -1.10
N VAL A 44 4.97 9.86 -1.39
CA VAL A 44 5.26 8.48 -1.76
C VAL A 44 4.76 7.49 -0.70
N ASP A 45 5.05 7.75 0.57
CA ASP A 45 4.66 6.86 1.66
C ASP A 45 3.15 6.86 1.87
N THR A 46 2.50 8.02 1.70
CA THR A 46 1.03 8.10 1.76
C THR A 46 0.35 7.34 0.61
N LEU A 47 0.91 7.38 -0.60
CA LEU A 47 0.38 6.66 -1.76
C LEU A 47 0.59 5.14 -1.63
N VAL A 48 1.74 4.70 -1.11
CA VAL A 48 1.98 3.28 -0.82
C VAL A 48 1.04 2.76 0.27
N ALA A 49 0.80 3.55 1.32
CA ALA A 49 -0.17 3.21 2.37
C ALA A 49 -1.60 3.09 1.81
N ALA A 50 -2.02 4.04 0.96
CA ALA A 50 -3.31 3.97 0.28
C ALA A 50 -3.43 2.72 -0.60
N PHE A 51 -2.38 2.39 -1.36
CA PHE A 51 -2.35 1.16 -2.17
C PHE A 51 -2.50 -0.10 -1.31
N ALA A 52 -1.84 -0.18 -0.15
CA ALA A 52 -1.98 -1.30 0.76
C ALA A 52 -3.43 -1.43 1.29
N MET A 53 -4.05 -0.31 1.66
CA MET A 53 -5.45 -0.28 2.12
C MET A 53 -6.40 -0.80 1.03
N PHE A 54 -6.25 -0.35 -0.22
CA PHE A 54 -7.15 -0.75 -1.30
C PHE A 54 -6.84 -2.13 -1.92
N SER A 55 -5.59 -2.58 -1.83
CA SER A 55 -5.23 -3.90 -2.38
C SER A 55 -5.55 -5.03 -1.40
N LEU A 56 -5.55 -4.75 -0.08
CA LEU A 56 -5.67 -5.78 0.94
C LEU A 56 -6.97 -5.71 1.75
N LYS A 57 -7.54 -4.52 1.93
CA LYS A 57 -8.63 -4.30 2.90
C LYS A 57 -9.92 -3.79 2.29
N ASP A 58 -9.85 -2.97 1.25
CA ASP A 58 -11.01 -2.31 0.64
C ASP A 58 -10.97 -2.39 -0.87
N PRO A 59 -12.00 -2.91 -1.56
CA PRO A 59 -11.98 -2.97 -3.01
C PRO A 59 -11.96 -1.57 -3.69
N SER A 60 -12.23 -0.49 -2.95
CA SER A 60 -12.21 0.89 -3.47
C SER A 60 -12.12 1.94 -2.36
N LEU A 61 -11.84 3.20 -2.75
CA LEU A 61 -11.89 4.35 -1.85
C LEU A 61 -13.28 4.55 -1.25
N SER A 62 -14.36 4.37 -2.04
CA SER A 62 -15.73 4.48 -1.51
C SER A 62 -16.01 3.41 -0.45
N ALA A 63 -15.60 2.16 -0.68
CA ALA A 63 -15.78 1.10 0.30
C ALA A 63 -15.02 1.40 1.61
N PHE A 64 -13.82 1.97 1.51
CA PHE A 64 -13.07 2.42 2.69
C PHE A 64 -13.78 3.53 3.45
N GLN A 65 -14.34 4.52 2.74
CA GLN A 65 -15.07 5.63 3.35
C GLN A 65 -16.34 5.15 4.07
N GLU A 66 -17.10 4.24 3.47
CA GLU A 66 -18.31 3.67 4.07
C GLU A 66 -18.01 2.92 5.39
N ARG A 67 -16.84 2.28 5.50
CA ARG A 67 -16.42 1.61 6.74
C ARG A 67 -15.90 2.54 7.83
N ALA A 68 -15.48 3.76 7.50
CA ALA A 68 -15.05 4.71 8.52
C ALA A 68 -16.21 5.12 9.45
N ASP A 69 -17.45 4.99 8.98
CA ASP A 69 -18.67 5.21 9.76
C ASP A 69 -19.11 3.97 10.56
N GLU A 70 -18.44 2.82 10.39
CA GLU A 70 -18.75 1.61 11.17
C GLU A 70 -18.28 1.74 12.63
N PRO A 71 -19.11 1.36 13.61
CA PRO A 71 -18.83 1.56 15.04
C PRO A 71 -17.68 0.71 15.59
N ALA A 72 -17.10 -0.19 14.79
CA ALA A 72 -15.96 -1.02 15.17
C ALA A 72 -14.61 -0.26 15.16
N ILE A 73 -14.57 0.95 14.58
CA ILE A 73 -13.37 1.80 14.50
C ILE A 73 -13.62 3.08 15.32
N LYS A 74 -13.76 2.95 16.64
CA LYS A 74 -13.73 4.07 17.60
C LYS A 74 -12.78 3.74 18.74
#